data_AF-A0AAU9C2S3-F1
#
_entry.id   AF-A0AAU9C2S3-F1
#
_cell.length_a   1.000
_cell.length_b   1.000
_cell.length_c   1.000
_cell.angle_alpha   90.00
_cell.angle_beta   90.00
_cell.angle_gamma   90.00
#
_symmetry.space_group_name_H-M   'P 1'
#
loop_
_entity.id
_entity.type
_entity.pdbx_description
1 polymer ?
#
loop_
_entity_poly.entity_id
_entity_poly.type
_entity_poly.pdbx_seq_one_letter_code
_entity_poly.pdbx_strand_id
1 'polypeptide(L)'
;MIRYMLFTLMAQLAACAGTPESQPPTQAKAEPAKQWNPSTLQEETKQTAMAASRDYFGCIQDELMHYRYRGGDSRYETQALLRRCEKRLQPIRTAFDAEGVDPRITRRYLKRKRTQAARFVLRNLMAVEAQARAARQAGE
;
A
#
# COMPACT_ATOMS: atom_id res chain seq x y z
N MET A 1 -31.65 -28.69 28.74
CA MET A 1 -32.60 -27.94 29.59
C MET A 1 -31.79 -27.18 30.63
N ILE A 2 -31.55 -25.89 30.42
CA ILE A 2 -32.11 -24.73 31.17
C ILE A 2 -31.65 -24.65 32.64
N ARG A 3 -30.77 -23.68 32.92
CA ARG A 3 -30.82 -22.68 34.03
C ARG A 3 -29.44 -22.00 34.12
N TYR A 4 -29.22 -20.83 33.50
CA TYR A 4 -29.38 -19.50 34.13
C TYR A 4 -29.50 -19.50 35.66
N MET A 5 -28.48 -18.97 36.34
CA MET A 5 -28.58 -18.04 37.47
C MET A 5 -27.23 -17.30 37.59
N LEU A 6 -27.22 -15.99 37.29
CA LEU A 6 -27.28 -14.88 38.26
C LEU A 6 -25.99 -14.76 39.09
N PHE A 7 -25.17 -13.78 38.75
CA PHE A 7 -25.09 -12.47 39.44
C PHE A 7 -24.40 -12.57 40.81
N THR A 8 -23.15 -12.13 40.86
CA THR A 8 -22.58 -11.61 42.10
C THR A 8 -21.75 -10.38 41.77
N LEU A 9 -22.40 -9.24 42.00
CA LEU A 9 -21.85 -7.91 42.04
C LEU A 9 -21.02 -7.78 43.33
N MET A 10 -19.71 -7.54 43.22
CA MET A 10 -18.88 -7.10 44.34
C MET A 10 -18.27 -5.75 43.97
N ALA A 11 -18.89 -4.71 44.51
CA ALA A 11 -18.33 -3.36 44.57
C ALA A 11 -17.21 -3.33 45.62
N GLN A 12 -16.05 -2.77 45.27
CA GLN A 12 -15.08 -2.29 46.25
C GLN A 12 -14.65 -0.87 45.87
N LEU A 13 -15.08 0.06 46.71
CA LEU A 13 -14.57 1.42 46.85
C LEU A 13 -13.23 1.34 47.58
N ALA A 14 -12.16 1.80 46.94
CA ALA A 14 -10.90 2.11 47.61
C ALA A 14 -10.51 3.56 47.26
N ALA A 15 -10.73 4.45 48.22
CA ALA A 15 -10.21 5.80 48.22
C ALA A 15 -8.71 5.76 48.57
N CYS A 16 -7.87 6.32 47.71
CA CYS A 16 -6.49 6.66 48.03
C CYS A 16 -6.16 8.06 47.49
N ALA A 17 -5.92 8.96 48.44
CA ALA A 17 -4.94 10.04 48.46
C ALA A 17 -4.71 10.89 47.19
N GLY A 18 -5.01 12.19 47.35
CA GLY A 18 -4.68 13.25 46.40
C GLY A 18 -3.23 13.22 45.93
N THR A 19 -3.07 13.19 44.61
CA THR A 19 -1.82 13.45 43.91
C THR A 19 -1.84 14.92 43.47
N PRO A 20 -0.76 15.71 43.64
CA PRO A 20 -0.74 17.10 43.22
C PRO A 20 -0.88 17.20 41.69
N GLU A 21 -1.82 18.03 41.27
CA GLU A 21 -2.18 18.34 39.89
C GLU A 21 -0.99 19.01 39.18
N SER A 22 -0.22 18.22 38.43
CA SER A 22 0.77 18.74 37.50
C SER A 22 0.04 19.39 36.33
N GLN A 23 0.15 20.71 36.21
CA GLN A 23 -0.38 21.47 35.09
C GLN A 23 0.08 20.86 33.76
N PRO A 24 -0.82 20.59 32.79
CA PRO A 24 -0.42 20.10 31.49
C PRO A 24 0.47 21.15 30.81
N PRO A 25 1.57 20.72 30.14
CA PRO A 25 2.48 21.64 29.49
C PRO A 25 1.73 22.45 28.44
N THR A 26 1.95 23.77 28.46
CA THR A 26 1.44 24.73 27.49
C THR A 26 1.73 24.20 26.09
N GLN A 27 0.68 23.73 25.40
CA GLN A 27 0.78 23.31 24.01
C GLN A 27 1.15 24.54 23.20
N ALA A 28 2.40 24.60 22.74
CA ALA A 28 2.78 25.50 21.66
C ALA A 28 1.76 25.27 20.54
N LYS A 29 0.99 26.30 20.23
CA LYS A 29 -0.03 26.29 19.19
C LYS A 29 0.70 26.08 17.87
N ALA A 30 0.87 24.82 17.47
CA ALA A 30 1.37 24.48 16.16
C ALA A 30 0.49 25.20 15.15
N GLU A 31 1.10 25.93 14.21
CA GLU A 31 0.36 26.48 13.08
C GLU A 31 -0.52 25.38 12.49
N PRO A 32 -1.80 25.68 12.16
CA PRO A 32 -2.68 24.67 11.62
C PRO A 32 -2.00 24.08 10.38
N ALA A 33 -1.68 22.78 10.46
CA ALA A 33 -1.12 22.05 9.33
C ALA A 33 -2.01 22.31 8.11
N LYS A 34 -1.40 22.76 7.01
CA LYS A 34 -2.08 23.08 5.75
C LYS A 34 -3.03 21.93 5.40
N GLN A 35 -4.32 22.14 5.64
CA GLN A 35 -5.30 21.07 5.49
C GLN A 35 -5.51 20.83 3.99
N TRP A 36 -5.09 19.66 3.53
CA TRP A 36 -5.24 19.28 2.12
C TRP A 36 -6.72 19.28 1.70
N ASN A 37 -7.01 19.98 0.61
CA ASN A 37 -8.34 20.03 0.03
C ASN A 37 -8.42 19.02 -1.14
N PRO A 38 -9.34 18.04 -1.08
CA PRO A 38 -9.44 16.98 -2.08
C PRO A 38 -9.77 17.43 -3.51
N SER A 39 -10.29 18.66 -3.68
CA SER A 39 -10.55 19.23 -5.00
C SER A 39 -9.36 19.99 -5.60
N THR A 40 -8.25 20.12 -4.87
CA THR A 40 -7.09 20.90 -5.30
C THR A 40 -5.79 20.12 -5.13
N LEU A 41 -5.13 19.84 -6.26
CA LEU A 41 -3.75 19.39 -6.35
C LEU A 41 -3.05 20.34 -7.32
N GLN A 42 -1.83 20.75 -7.02
CA GLN A 42 -1.05 21.55 -7.95
C GLN A 42 -0.81 20.77 -9.25
N GLU A 43 -0.75 21.50 -10.36
CA GLU A 43 -0.56 20.88 -11.67
C GLU A 43 0.78 20.14 -11.76
N GLU A 44 1.82 20.69 -11.13
CA GLU A 44 3.13 20.06 -11.00
C GLU A 44 3.07 18.68 -10.32
N THR A 45 2.33 18.56 -9.22
CA THR A 45 2.16 17.28 -8.52
C THR A 45 1.37 16.28 -9.35
N LYS A 46 0.34 16.72 -10.07
CA LYS A 46 -0.38 15.84 -11.01
C LYS A 46 0.56 15.32 -12.09
N GLN A 47 1.34 16.21 -12.71
CA GLN A 47 2.31 15.84 -13.74
C GLN A 47 3.38 14.89 -13.21
N THR A 48 3.90 15.13 -12.01
CA THR A 48 4.84 14.23 -11.34
C THR A 48 4.23 12.86 -11.09
N ALA A 49 2.99 12.81 -10.58
CA ALA A 49 2.28 11.56 -10.33
C ALA A 49 2.01 10.78 -11.63
N MET A 50 1.68 11.49 -12.72
CA MET A 50 1.48 10.91 -14.05
C MET A 50 2.80 10.38 -14.64
N ALA A 51 3.88 11.16 -14.58
CA ALA A 51 5.19 10.78 -15.09
C ALA A 51 5.74 9.55 -14.37
N ALA A 52 5.73 9.56 -13.03
CA ALA A 52 6.18 8.42 -12.22
C ALA A 52 5.29 7.18 -12.43
N SER A 53 3.98 7.36 -12.64
CA SER A 53 3.10 6.24 -13.03
C SER A 53 3.49 5.66 -14.38
N ARG A 54 3.75 6.49 -15.40
CA ARG A 54 4.19 6.03 -16.73
C ARG A 54 5.50 5.29 -16.63
N ASP A 55 6.47 5.83 -15.91
CA ASP A 55 7.78 5.24 -15.71
C ASP A 55 7.69 3.87 -14.98
N TYR A 56 6.85 3.76 -13.96
CA TYR A 56 6.56 2.49 -13.29
C TYR A 56 6.03 1.42 -14.26
N PHE A 57 5.02 1.76 -15.06
CA PHE A 57 4.46 0.81 -16.03
C PHE A 57 5.42 0.51 -17.20
N GLY A 58 6.20 1.50 -17.64
CA GLY A 58 7.25 1.30 -18.65
C GLY A 58 8.31 0.33 -18.17
N CYS A 59 8.81 0.49 -16.93
CA CYS A 59 9.71 -0.47 -16.30
C CYS A 59 9.13 -1.89 -16.26
N ILE A 60 7.85 -2.04 -15.91
CA ILE A 60 7.19 -3.36 -15.86
C ILE A 60 7.11 -4.01 -17.25
N GLN A 61 6.80 -3.22 -18.28
CA GLN A 61 6.74 -3.72 -19.66
C GLN A 61 8.13 -4.16 -20.13
N ASP A 62 9.16 -3.36 -19.85
CA ASP A 62 10.54 -3.69 -20.16
C ASP A 62 11.00 -4.99 -19.47
N GLU A 63 10.71 -5.13 -18.17
CA GLU A 63 11.00 -6.34 -17.40
C GLU A 63 10.29 -7.58 -17.95
N LEU A 64 9.04 -7.44 -18.41
CA LEU A 64 8.29 -8.53 -19.03
C LEU A 64 8.83 -8.90 -20.41
N MET A 65 9.24 -7.92 -21.23
CA MET A 65 9.82 -8.16 -22.54
C MET A 65 11.12 -8.96 -22.46
N HIS A 66 11.91 -8.73 -21.42
CA HIS A 66 13.17 -9.44 -21.17
C HIS A 66 13.00 -10.68 -20.26
N TYR A 67 11.78 -10.95 -19.79
CA TYR A 67 11.54 -12.07 -18.89
C TYR A 67 11.69 -13.41 -19.62
N ARG A 68 12.51 -14.29 -19.06
CA ARG A 68 12.67 -15.67 -19.53
C ARG A 68 12.15 -16.62 -18.47
N TYR A 69 11.09 -17.34 -18.78
CA TYR A 69 10.48 -18.29 -17.86
C TYR A 69 11.43 -19.45 -17.53
N ARG A 70 11.66 -19.70 -16.24
CA ARG A 70 12.59 -20.72 -15.74
C ARG A 70 11.90 -21.90 -15.04
N GLY A 71 10.58 -22.05 -15.20
CA GLY A 71 9.83 -23.15 -14.58
C GLY A 71 9.25 -22.87 -13.18
N GLY A 72 9.28 -21.63 -12.69
CA GLY A 72 8.76 -21.25 -11.37
C GLY A 72 7.26 -20.92 -11.34
N ASP A 73 6.71 -20.74 -10.14
CA ASP A 73 5.32 -20.30 -9.92
C ASP A 73 5.10 -18.85 -10.37
N SER A 74 4.11 -18.61 -11.24
CA SER A 74 3.84 -17.27 -11.81
C SER A 74 3.52 -16.20 -10.77
N ARG A 75 3.00 -16.55 -9.58
CA ARG A 75 2.71 -15.56 -8.51
C ARG A 75 4.00 -15.09 -7.85
N TYR A 76 4.90 -16.02 -7.57
CA TYR A 76 6.23 -15.69 -7.03
C TYR A 76 7.00 -14.80 -8.01
N GLU A 77 7.05 -15.20 -9.29
CA GLU A 77 7.74 -14.46 -10.34
C GLU A 77 7.13 -13.08 -10.57
N THR A 78 5.80 -12.97 -10.52
CA THR A 78 5.09 -11.68 -10.55
C THR A 78 5.59 -10.76 -9.44
N GLN A 79 5.67 -11.26 -8.20
CA GLN A 79 6.10 -10.45 -7.07
C GLN A 79 7.56 -10.02 -7.20
N ALA A 80 8.44 -10.90 -7.69
CA ALA A 80 9.84 -10.59 -7.93
C ALA A 80 10.00 -9.49 -8.99
N LEU A 81 9.26 -9.58 -10.10
CA LEU A 81 9.28 -8.60 -11.18
C LEU A 81 8.81 -7.22 -10.71
N LEU A 82 7.67 -7.15 -10.04
CA LEU A 82 7.13 -5.86 -9.55
C LEU A 82 8.08 -5.15 -8.59
N ARG A 83 8.80 -5.89 -7.74
CA ARG A 83 9.76 -5.33 -6.77
C ARG A 83 10.89 -4.54 -7.43
N ARG A 84 11.34 -4.94 -8.62
CA ARG A 84 12.42 -4.24 -9.36
C ARG A 84 12.00 -2.84 -9.81
N CYS A 85 10.73 -2.65 -10.11
CA CYS A 85 10.17 -1.36 -10.55
C CYS A 85 9.61 -0.50 -9.41
N GLU A 86 9.49 -1.03 -8.19
CA GLU A 86 8.78 -0.37 -7.08
C GLU A 86 9.32 1.04 -6.76
N LYS A 87 10.64 1.23 -6.86
CA LYS A 87 11.29 2.53 -6.62
C LYS A 87 10.78 3.65 -7.54
N ARG A 88 10.25 3.32 -8.73
CA ARG A 88 9.72 4.31 -9.69
C ARG A 88 8.47 5.03 -9.17
N LEU A 89 7.81 4.49 -8.15
CA LEU A 89 6.65 5.11 -7.52
C LEU A 89 7.00 6.15 -6.43
N GLN A 90 8.27 6.23 -6.01
CA GLN A 90 8.71 7.12 -4.93
C GLN A 90 8.46 8.62 -5.20
N PRO A 91 8.60 9.14 -6.44
CA PRO A 91 8.32 10.55 -6.71
C PRO A 91 6.87 10.94 -6.42
N ILE A 92 5.91 10.02 -6.58
CA ILE A 92 4.49 10.27 -6.26
C ILE A 92 4.32 10.54 -4.77
N ARG A 93 4.97 9.71 -3.94
CA ARG A 93 4.92 9.88 -2.48
C ARG A 93 5.52 11.22 -2.07
N THR A 94 6.68 11.55 -2.62
CA THR A 94 7.39 12.81 -2.35
C THR A 94 6.53 14.03 -2.72
N ALA A 95 5.92 14.03 -3.91
CA ALA A 95 5.07 15.12 -4.36
C ALA A 95 3.78 15.26 -3.53
N PHE A 96 3.16 14.14 -3.16
CA PHE A 96 1.95 14.15 -2.33
C PHE A 96 2.24 14.62 -0.90
N ASP A 97 3.37 14.19 -0.32
CA ASP A 97 3.80 14.62 1.01
C ASP A 97 4.11 16.13 1.03
N ALA A 98 4.71 16.68 -0.04
CA ALA A 98 4.98 18.12 -0.18
C ALA A 98 3.71 18.99 -0.23
N GLU A 99 2.60 18.47 -0.74
CA GLU A 99 1.29 19.14 -0.74
C GLU A 99 0.43 18.83 0.50
N GLY A 100 0.95 18.05 1.45
CA GLY A 100 0.22 17.69 2.67
C GLY A 100 -0.94 16.73 2.45
N VAL A 101 -0.92 15.95 1.36
CA VAL A 101 -1.96 14.93 1.08
C VAL A 101 -2.01 13.91 2.23
N ASP A 102 -3.22 13.55 2.68
CA ASP A 102 -3.39 12.55 3.74
C ASP A 102 -2.66 11.23 3.36
N PRO A 103 -1.75 10.73 4.22
CA PRO A 103 -0.99 9.52 3.95
C PRO A 103 -1.85 8.28 3.61
N ARG A 104 -3.09 8.20 4.09
CA ARG A 104 -4.06 7.15 3.73
C ARG A 104 -4.43 7.22 2.25
N ILE A 105 -4.55 8.42 1.70
CA ILE A 105 -4.88 8.65 0.28
C ILE A 105 -3.68 8.29 -0.57
N THR A 106 -2.47 8.75 -0.20
CA THR A 106 -1.22 8.37 -0.86
C THR A 106 -1.05 6.85 -0.90
N ARG A 107 -1.26 6.15 0.24
CA ARG A 107 -1.20 4.68 0.30
C ARG A 107 -2.23 4.02 -0.62
N ARG A 108 -3.48 4.50 -0.64
CA ARG A 108 -4.54 3.94 -1.51
C ARG A 108 -4.22 4.15 -3.00
N TYR A 109 -3.72 5.32 -3.36
CA TYR A 109 -3.30 5.64 -4.73
C TYR A 109 -2.19 4.69 -5.19
N LEU A 110 -1.12 4.57 -4.42
CA LEU A 110 0.01 3.69 -4.74
C LEU A 110 -0.41 2.21 -4.76
N LYS A 111 -1.23 1.76 -3.81
CA LYS A 111 -1.77 0.39 -3.82
C LYS A 111 -2.55 0.10 -5.10
N ARG A 112 -3.35 1.04 -5.59
CA ARG A 112 -4.10 0.88 -6.85
C ARG A 112 -3.16 0.62 -8.04
N LYS A 113 -2.09 1.41 -8.16
CA LYS A 113 -1.08 1.25 -9.23
C LYS A 113 -0.41 -0.13 -9.16
N ARG A 114 0.02 -0.55 -7.96
CA ARG A 114 0.61 -1.88 -7.73
C ARG A 114 -0.34 -3.01 -8.08
N THR A 115 -1.62 -2.91 -7.67
CA THR A 115 -2.62 -3.94 -7.99
C THR A 115 -2.91 -4.02 -9.48
N GLN A 116 -2.96 -2.88 -10.18
CA GLN A 116 -3.11 -2.86 -11.64
C GLN A 116 -1.93 -3.54 -12.34
N ALA A 117 -0.71 -3.19 -11.95
CA ALA A 117 0.51 -3.82 -12.45
C ALA A 117 0.55 -5.33 -12.15
N ALA A 118 0.25 -5.74 -10.92
CA ALA A 118 0.25 -7.14 -10.52
C ALA A 118 -0.73 -7.98 -11.35
N ARG A 119 -1.94 -7.48 -11.58
CA ARG A 119 -2.92 -8.16 -12.44
C ARG A 119 -2.43 -8.28 -13.88
N PHE A 120 -1.76 -7.26 -14.40
CA PHE A 120 -1.20 -7.29 -15.74
C PHE A 120 -0.06 -8.32 -15.86
N VAL A 121 0.93 -8.25 -14.96
CA VAL A 121 2.09 -9.17 -14.95
C VAL A 121 1.65 -10.61 -14.74
N LEU A 122 0.78 -10.87 -13.75
CA LEU A 122 0.33 -12.22 -13.42
C LEU A 122 -0.32 -12.91 -14.62
N ARG A 123 -1.20 -12.23 -15.36
CA ARG A 123 -1.84 -12.81 -16.54
C ARG A 123 -0.82 -13.22 -17.61
N ASN A 124 0.17 -12.38 -17.86
CA ASN A 124 1.23 -12.68 -18.82
C ASN A 124 2.07 -13.88 -18.37
N LEU A 125 2.49 -13.91 -17.09
CA LEU A 125 3.30 -14.99 -16.57
C LEU A 125 2.55 -16.33 -16.48
N MET A 126 1.25 -16.31 -16.14
CA MET A 126 0.40 -17.50 -16.18
C MET A 126 0.28 -18.08 -17.59
N ALA A 127 0.16 -17.23 -18.61
CA ALA A 127 0.12 -17.67 -20.00
C ALA A 127 1.43 -18.36 -20.42
N VAL A 128 2.57 -17.77 -20.07
CA VAL A 128 3.89 -18.36 -20.36
C VAL A 128 4.09 -19.66 -19.59
N GLU A 129 3.70 -19.70 -18.32
CA GLU A 129 3.73 -20.92 -17.50
C GLU A 129 2.90 -22.05 -18.11
N ALA A 130 1.68 -21.74 -18.57
CA ALA A 130 0.80 -22.71 -19.21
C ALA A 130 1.39 -23.26 -20.52
N GLN A 131 1.94 -22.39 -21.37
CA GLN A 131 2.63 -22.79 -22.61
C GLN A 131 3.82 -23.70 -22.31
N ALA A 132 4.63 -23.35 -21.31
CA ALA A 132 5.78 -24.15 -20.91
C ALA A 132 5.38 -25.53 -20.34
N ARG A 133 4.24 -25.62 -19.63
CA ARG A 133 3.69 -26.90 -19.15
C ARG A 133 3.21 -27.77 -20.30
N ALA A 134 2.45 -27.20 -21.23
CA ALA A 134 1.95 -27.91 -22.40
C ALA A 134 3.10 -28.44 -23.29
N ALA A 135 4.15 -27.63 -23.50
CA ALA A 135 5.31 -28.04 -24.28
C ALA A 135 6.06 -29.22 -23.66
N ARG A 136 6.14 -29.30 -22.32
CA ARG A 136 6.74 -30.45 -21.63
C ARG A 136 5.90 -31.72 -21.80
N GLN A 137 4.58 -31.62 -21.68
CA GLN A 137 3.66 -32.75 -21.83
C GLN A 137 3.58 -33.28 -23.26
N ALA A 138 3.87 -32.46 -24.28
CA ALA A 138 3.87 -32.87 -25.68
C ALA A 138 5.20 -33.48 -26.14
N GLY A 139 6.26 -33.37 -25.34
CA GLY A 139 7.57 -33.97 -25.60
C GLY A 139 7.83 -35.26 -24.82
N GLU A 140 6.86 -35.70 -24.01
CA GLU A 140 6.79 -37.00 -23.33
C GLU A 140 5.94 -37.97 -24.16
#